data_AF-A0A258A8R4-F1
#
_entry.id   AF-A0A258A8R4-F1
#
_cell.length_a   1.000
_cell.length_b   1.000
_cell.length_c   1.000
_cell.angle_alpha   90.00
_cell.angle_beta   90.00
_cell.angle_gamma   90.00
#
_symmetry.space_group_name_H-M   'P 1'
#
loop_
_entity.id
_entity.type
_entity.pdbx_description
1 polymer ?
#
loop_
_entity_poly.entity_id
_entity_poly.type
_entity_poly.pdbx_seq_one_letter_code
_entity_poly.pdbx_strand_id
1 'polypeptide(L)'
;MDNQTTMLDETDPIGSVFAPLLGLPCWNVRKGRGSFLTFEFGDPALEVREPIAPTTTASGKIMASWRRRTVRPIGEWHLWIYCCNWRCSARGSEIAHSESEDEKIEAAAAELDGQRLRSVRVDPIKGTSSFAFDLGALLETWPYEGEALDEQWLLQLRQSYSFAYRNDGRYSWSAADLPADQETWRPLPRGKTGAGT
;
A
#
# COMPACT_ATOMS: atom_id res chain seq x y z
N MET A 1 -29.37 1.24 -7.78
CA MET A 1 -28.67 -0.06 -7.92
C MET A 1 -27.21 0.27 -7.77
N ASP A 2 -26.69 0.06 -6.57
CA ASP A 2 -25.40 0.58 -6.14
C ASP A 2 -24.29 -0.23 -6.78
N ASN A 3 -23.51 0.44 -7.62
CA ASN A 3 -22.38 -0.11 -8.39
C ASN A 3 -21.16 -0.45 -7.51
N GLN A 4 -21.35 -0.58 -6.19
CA GLN A 4 -20.30 -0.57 -5.16
C GLN A 4 -20.05 -1.97 -4.55
N THR A 5 -20.98 -2.90 -4.69
CA THR A 5 -20.79 -4.33 -4.32
C THR A 5 -19.95 -5.10 -5.35
N THR A 6 -19.49 -4.45 -6.42
CA THR A 6 -18.98 -5.11 -7.64
C THR A 6 -17.46 -5.06 -7.82
N MET A 7 -16.70 -4.54 -6.85
CA MET A 7 -15.23 -4.37 -6.97
C MET A 7 -14.41 -5.58 -6.49
N LEU A 8 -14.94 -6.35 -5.54
CA LEU A 8 -14.22 -7.49 -4.97
C LEU A 8 -14.83 -8.81 -5.46
N ASP A 9 -14.06 -9.57 -6.22
CA ASP A 9 -14.35 -10.99 -6.46
C ASP A 9 -13.75 -11.80 -5.31
N GLU A 10 -14.59 -12.37 -4.45
CA GLU A 10 -14.12 -13.18 -3.32
C GLU A 10 -13.37 -14.46 -3.75
N THR A 11 -13.48 -14.88 -5.01
CA THR A 11 -12.75 -16.03 -5.55
C THR A 11 -11.36 -15.67 -6.08
N ASP A 12 -11.13 -14.42 -6.44
CA ASP A 12 -9.82 -13.83 -6.76
C ASP A 12 -9.69 -12.40 -6.21
N PRO A 13 -9.54 -12.25 -4.86
CA PRO A 13 -9.54 -10.94 -4.22
C PRO A 13 -8.41 -10.02 -4.70
N ILE A 14 -7.23 -10.60 -4.94
CA ILE A 14 -6.06 -9.85 -5.41
C ILE A 14 -6.27 -9.39 -6.85
N GLY A 15 -6.69 -10.30 -7.73
CA GLY A 15 -6.92 -9.98 -9.13
C GLY A 15 -7.97 -8.88 -9.28
N SER A 16 -9.10 -8.98 -8.58
CA SER A 16 -10.17 -7.99 -8.71
C SER A 16 -9.78 -6.62 -8.18
N VAL A 17 -9.10 -6.55 -7.02
CA VAL A 17 -8.77 -5.25 -6.40
C VAL A 17 -7.64 -4.53 -7.13
N PHE A 18 -6.66 -5.27 -7.68
CA PHE A 18 -5.55 -4.68 -8.43
C PHE A 18 -5.83 -4.50 -9.92
N ALA A 19 -6.85 -5.14 -10.49
CA ALA A 19 -7.24 -4.98 -11.89
C ALA A 19 -7.25 -3.50 -12.38
N PRO A 20 -7.85 -2.53 -11.66
CA PRO A 20 -7.81 -1.13 -12.08
C PRO A 20 -6.43 -0.45 -12.01
N LEU A 21 -5.47 -1.01 -11.26
CA LEU A 21 -4.11 -0.47 -11.13
C LEU A 21 -3.14 -1.05 -12.16
N LEU A 22 -3.43 -2.21 -12.74
CA LEU A 22 -2.53 -2.86 -13.69
C LEU A 22 -2.36 -2.00 -14.94
N GLY A 23 -1.11 -1.68 -15.26
CA GLY A 23 -0.72 -0.80 -16.36
C GLY A 23 -0.73 0.69 -16.01
N LEU A 24 -1.23 1.10 -14.84
CA LEU A 24 -1.11 2.48 -14.38
C LEU A 24 0.30 2.75 -13.83
N PRO A 25 0.88 3.94 -14.10
CA PRO A 25 2.08 4.37 -13.42
C PRO A 25 1.79 4.58 -11.94
N CYS A 26 2.66 4.08 -11.06
CA CYS A 26 2.74 4.66 -9.72
C CYS A 26 3.38 6.04 -9.84
N TRP A 27 3.00 6.93 -8.94
CA TRP A 27 3.59 8.25 -8.85
C TRP A 27 3.65 8.71 -7.40
N ASN A 28 4.51 9.69 -7.13
CA ASN A 28 4.75 10.20 -5.79
C ASN A 28 5.11 9.08 -4.80
N VAL A 29 5.94 8.13 -5.25
CA VAL A 29 6.45 7.06 -4.38
C VAL A 29 7.37 7.67 -3.33
N ARG A 30 7.09 7.41 -2.05
CA ARG A 30 7.80 8.03 -0.93
C ARG A 30 8.13 7.04 0.17
N LYS A 31 9.25 7.33 0.83
CA LYS A 31 9.54 6.82 2.16
C LYS A 31 8.60 7.49 3.18
N GLY A 32 7.88 6.66 3.93
CA GLY A 32 7.03 7.06 5.05
C GLY A 32 7.80 7.11 6.37
N ARG A 33 7.13 6.75 7.47
CA ARG A 33 7.76 6.63 8.77
C ARG A 33 8.58 5.34 8.84
N GLY A 34 9.83 5.42 9.31
CA GLY A 34 10.72 4.25 9.31
C GLY A 34 10.97 3.79 7.87
N SER A 35 10.74 2.50 7.61
CA SER A 35 10.96 1.88 6.30
C SER A 35 9.71 1.81 5.41
N PHE A 36 8.61 2.46 5.78
CA PHE A 36 7.37 2.36 5.02
C PHE A 36 7.53 2.94 3.62
N LEU A 37 6.83 2.36 2.65
CA LEU A 37 6.72 2.91 1.29
C LEU A 37 5.26 3.23 0.98
N THR A 38 5.03 4.40 0.39
CA THR A 38 3.69 4.83 -0.06
C THR A 38 3.71 5.10 -1.56
N PHE A 39 2.65 4.71 -2.26
CA PHE A 39 2.50 4.91 -3.70
C PHE A 39 1.13 5.52 -3.99
N GLU A 40 1.07 6.44 -4.96
CA GLU A 40 -0.19 6.91 -5.54
C GLU A 40 -0.39 6.26 -6.92
N PHE A 41 -1.63 5.97 -7.28
CA PHE A 41 -2.01 5.57 -8.65
C PHE A 41 -3.30 6.27 -9.09
N GLY A 42 -3.54 6.26 -10.40
CA GLY A 42 -4.75 6.81 -11.01
C GLY A 42 -4.79 8.34 -11.01
N ASP A 43 -6.00 8.88 -11.12
CA ASP A 43 -6.20 10.32 -11.31
C ASP A 43 -5.81 11.13 -10.05
N PRO A 44 -5.02 12.20 -10.20
CA PRO A 44 -4.63 13.03 -9.07
C PRO A 44 -5.79 13.89 -8.56
N ALA A 45 -5.91 13.98 -7.25
CA ALA A 45 -6.77 14.91 -6.54
C ALA A 45 -5.96 15.69 -5.48
N LEU A 46 -6.53 16.77 -4.96
CA LEU A 46 -5.94 17.51 -3.84
C LEU A 46 -6.61 17.12 -2.53
N GLU A 47 -5.82 16.64 -1.57
CA GLU A 47 -6.26 16.57 -0.19
C GLU A 47 -5.89 17.86 0.53
N VAL A 48 -6.90 18.56 1.02
CA VAL A 48 -6.75 19.80 1.78
C VAL A 48 -7.17 19.54 3.23
N ARG A 49 -6.21 19.60 4.15
CA ARG A 49 -6.49 19.65 5.59
C ARG A 49 -6.44 21.10 6.06
N GLU A 50 -7.59 21.60 6.49
CA GLU A 50 -7.71 22.93 7.10
C GLU A 50 -7.04 22.99 8.49
N PRO A 51 -6.68 24.19 8.97
CA PRO A 51 -6.20 24.38 10.33
C PRO A 51 -7.17 23.79 11.37
N ILE A 52 -6.62 23.02 12.31
CA ILE A 52 -7.38 22.40 13.40
C ILE A 52 -7.24 23.27 14.64
N ALA A 53 -8.37 23.68 15.21
CA ALA A 53 -8.41 24.33 16.51
C ALA A 53 -8.04 23.28 17.59
N PRO A 54 -6.97 23.47 18.36
CA PRO A 54 -6.57 22.51 19.38
C PRO A 54 -7.63 22.44 20.48
N THR A 55 -8.11 21.24 20.79
CA THR A 55 -9.01 20.99 21.93
C THR A 55 -8.26 20.51 23.17
N THR A 56 -6.98 20.18 23.03
CA THR A 56 -6.10 19.68 24.10
C THR A 56 -4.71 20.31 24.01
N THR A 57 -3.97 20.24 25.12
CA THR A 57 -2.59 20.70 25.18
C THR A 57 -1.68 19.70 24.47
N ALA A 58 -1.04 20.12 23.39
CA ALA A 58 -0.02 19.35 22.66
C ALA A 58 1.33 20.08 22.64
N SER A 59 2.40 19.40 22.22
CA SER A 59 3.72 20.02 22.08
C SER A 59 3.68 21.18 21.07
N GLY A 60 4.56 22.18 21.23
CA GLY A 60 4.59 23.36 20.35
C GLY A 60 4.74 23.01 18.87
N LYS A 61 5.45 21.92 18.54
CA LYS A 61 5.61 21.42 17.16
C LYS A 61 4.30 20.88 16.58
N ILE A 62 3.53 20.12 17.38
CA ILE A 62 2.21 19.60 16.97
C ILE A 62 1.22 20.76 16.80
N MET A 63 1.20 21.69 17.75
CA MET A 63 0.35 22.89 17.69
C MET A 63 0.62 23.73 16.44
N ALA A 64 1.89 23.95 16.10
CA ALA A 64 2.27 24.66 14.88
C ALA A 64 1.87 23.90 13.60
N SER A 65 1.88 22.56 13.62
CA SER A 65 1.39 21.74 12.51
C SER A 65 -0.13 21.88 12.32
N TRP A 66 -0.89 21.72 13.41
CA TRP A 66 -2.35 21.82 13.39
C TRP A 66 -2.85 23.18 12.91
N ARG A 67 -2.19 24.27 13.26
CA ARG A 67 -2.56 25.64 12.85
C ARG A 67 -2.30 25.97 11.38
N ARG A 68 -1.69 25.07 10.61
CA ARG A 68 -1.39 25.29 9.19
C ARG A 68 -2.32 24.48 8.30
N ARG A 69 -2.74 25.06 7.19
CA ARG A 69 -3.34 24.32 6.07
C ARG A 69 -2.26 23.47 5.43
N THR A 70 -2.58 22.21 5.15
CA THR A 70 -1.72 21.35 4.32
C THR A 70 -2.49 20.93 3.08
N VAL A 71 -1.87 21.11 1.92
CA VAL A 71 -2.39 20.68 0.62
C VAL A 71 -1.39 19.67 0.06
N ARG A 72 -1.85 18.47 -0.27
CA ARG A 72 -1.01 17.46 -0.93
C ARG A 72 -1.76 16.81 -2.11
N PRO A 73 -1.08 16.49 -3.21
CA PRO A 73 -1.65 15.62 -4.22
C PRO A 73 -1.82 14.21 -3.63
N ILE A 74 -2.93 13.55 -3.97
CA ILE A 74 -3.22 12.15 -3.66
C ILE A 74 -3.74 11.46 -4.91
N GLY A 75 -3.51 10.15 -5.01
CA GLY A 75 -4.07 9.34 -6.08
C GLY A 75 -5.53 8.99 -5.86
N GLU A 76 -6.13 8.43 -6.90
CA GLU A 76 -7.35 7.64 -6.75
C GLU A 76 -7.09 6.42 -5.86
N TRP A 77 -5.90 5.83 -5.99
CA TRP A 77 -5.48 4.70 -5.19
C TRP A 77 -4.22 5.03 -4.41
N HIS A 78 -4.17 4.55 -3.17
CA HIS A 78 -3.04 4.73 -2.28
C HIS A 78 -2.59 3.37 -1.75
N LEU A 79 -1.36 2.96 -2.06
CA LEU A 79 -0.78 1.71 -1.56
C LEU A 79 0.26 2.01 -0.48
N TRP A 80 0.12 1.37 0.67
CA TRP A 80 1.09 1.39 1.76
C TRP A 80 1.74 0.02 1.91
N ILE A 81 3.06 0.00 1.98
CA ILE A 81 3.85 -1.16 2.40
C ILE A 81 4.43 -0.83 3.77
N TYR A 82 4.03 -1.58 4.79
CA TYR A 82 4.35 -1.30 6.19
C TYR A 82 4.33 -2.58 7.03
N CYS A 83 4.90 -2.52 8.23
CA CYS A 83 4.95 -3.63 9.20
C CYS A 83 5.36 -4.99 8.59
N CYS A 84 6.27 -4.97 7.61
CA CYS A 84 6.84 -6.15 6.99
C CYS A 84 8.27 -5.89 6.56
N ASN A 85 9.01 -6.97 6.35
CA ASN A 85 10.23 -6.88 5.59
C ASN A 85 9.89 -6.64 4.12
N TRP A 86 10.72 -5.85 3.45
CA TRP A 86 10.64 -5.69 2.01
C TRP A 86 12.01 -5.58 1.39
N ARG A 87 12.09 -5.92 0.11
CA ARG A 87 13.25 -5.72 -0.74
C ARG A 87 12.81 -5.13 -2.07
N CYS A 88 13.52 -4.10 -2.50
CA CYS A 88 13.42 -3.56 -3.85
C CYS A 88 14.65 -3.97 -4.65
N SER A 89 14.42 -4.54 -5.83
CA SER A 89 15.45 -4.84 -6.82
C SER A 89 15.16 -4.10 -8.12
N ALA A 90 16.20 -3.65 -8.80
CA ALA A 90 16.11 -3.08 -10.15
C ALA A 90 17.09 -3.82 -11.06
N ARG A 91 16.60 -4.26 -12.23
CA ARG A 91 17.42 -4.96 -13.23
C ARG A 91 18.13 -6.21 -12.67
N GLY A 92 17.47 -6.89 -11.73
CA GLY A 92 17.97 -8.12 -11.10
C GLY A 92 18.92 -7.93 -9.92
N SER A 93 19.24 -6.69 -9.56
CA SER A 93 20.08 -6.38 -8.39
C SER A 93 19.26 -5.72 -7.30
N GLU A 94 19.47 -6.14 -6.06
CA GLU A 94 18.91 -5.45 -4.89
C GLU A 94 19.48 -4.03 -4.79
N ILE A 95 18.59 -3.05 -4.58
CA ILE A 95 18.96 -1.64 -4.42
C ILE A 95 18.69 -1.12 -3.01
N ALA A 96 17.68 -1.65 -2.32
CA ALA A 96 17.38 -1.37 -0.92
C ALA A 96 16.48 -2.46 -0.33
N HIS A 97 16.45 -2.52 0.99
CA HIS A 97 15.53 -3.34 1.79
C HIS A 97 15.04 -2.54 3.00
N SER A 98 14.10 -3.11 3.77
CA SER A 98 13.44 -2.48 4.92
C SER A 98 14.38 -2.01 6.04
N GLU A 99 15.61 -2.52 6.12
CA GLU A 99 16.62 -2.13 7.12
C GLU A 99 17.76 -1.30 6.50
N SER A 100 17.64 -0.91 5.24
CA SER A 100 18.62 -0.01 4.62
C SER A 100 18.54 1.40 5.21
N GLU A 101 19.64 2.14 5.09
CA GLU A 101 19.69 3.57 5.44
C GLU A 101 18.66 4.39 4.64
N ASP A 102 18.25 5.51 5.23
CA ASP A 102 17.21 6.40 4.68
C ASP A 102 17.48 6.79 3.23
N GLU A 103 18.72 7.14 2.87
CA GLU A 103 19.04 7.55 1.50
C GLU A 103 18.87 6.42 0.48
N LYS A 104 19.12 5.16 0.88
CA LYS A 104 18.91 4.00 -0.01
C LYS A 104 17.43 3.70 -0.21
N ILE A 105 16.64 3.81 0.85
CA ILE A 105 15.18 3.64 0.77
C ILE A 105 14.58 4.73 -0.13
N GLU A 106 15.03 5.98 0.00
CA GLU A 106 14.61 7.08 -0.87
C GLU A 106 15.03 6.86 -2.33
N ALA A 107 16.25 6.35 -2.57
CA ALA A 107 16.69 6.00 -3.91
C ALA A 107 15.85 4.86 -4.53
N ALA A 108 15.45 3.86 -3.74
CA ALA A 108 14.55 2.81 -4.20
C ALA A 108 13.13 3.33 -4.48
N ALA A 109 12.62 4.24 -3.65
CA ALA A 109 11.36 4.93 -3.91
C ALA A 109 11.43 5.70 -5.24
N ALA A 110 12.52 6.42 -5.49
CA ALA A 110 12.73 7.16 -6.74
C ALA A 110 12.87 6.24 -7.97
N GLU A 111 13.49 5.06 -7.83
CA GLU A 111 13.56 4.06 -8.90
C GLU A 111 12.16 3.52 -9.25
N LEU A 112 11.32 3.27 -8.24
CA LEU A 112 9.94 2.80 -8.43
C LEU A 112 9.04 3.87 -9.06
N ASP A 113 9.27 5.15 -8.74
CA ASP A 113 8.42 6.26 -9.16
C ASP A 113 8.31 6.39 -10.68
N GLY A 114 7.07 6.48 -11.18
CA GLY A 114 6.76 6.58 -12.61
C GLY A 114 6.69 5.24 -13.37
N GLN A 115 7.07 4.12 -12.76
CA GLN A 115 6.91 2.81 -13.40
C GLN A 115 5.47 2.33 -13.37
N ARG A 116 5.06 1.55 -14.38
CA ARG A 116 3.72 0.95 -14.44
C ARG A 116 3.69 -0.35 -13.67
N LEU A 117 2.68 -0.52 -12.80
CA LEU A 117 2.46 -1.79 -12.13
C LEU A 117 2.03 -2.85 -13.15
N ARG A 118 2.77 -3.95 -13.26
CA ARG A 118 2.51 -5.02 -14.25
C ARG A 118 1.81 -6.22 -13.66
N SER A 119 2.17 -6.59 -12.43
CA SER A 119 1.53 -7.71 -11.74
C SER A 119 1.73 -7.62 -10.25
N VAL A 120 0.74 -8.10 -9.52
CA VAL A 120 0.82 -8.40 -8.09
C VAL A 120 0.62 -9.89 -7.90
N ARG A 121 1.45 -10.52 -7.09
CA ARG A 121 1.29 -11.92 -6.68
C ARG A 121 1.39 -12.02 -5.18
N VAL A 122 0.59 -12.88 -4.58
CA VAL A 122 0.57 -13.13 -3.14
C VAL A 122 0.63 -14.64 -2.92
N ASP A 123 1.55 -15.08 -2.06
CA ASP A 123 1.58 -16.44 -1.52
C ASP A 123 1.02 -16.40 -0.10
N PRO A 124 -0.27 -16.76 0.10
CA PRO A 124 -0.90 -16.69 1.42
C PRO A 124 -0.35 -17.75 2.40
N ILE A 125 0.39 -18.75 1.94
CA ILE A 125 1.01 -19.75 2.84
C ILE A 125 2.30 -19.18 3.44
N LYS A 126 3.09 -18.50 2.62
CA LYS A 126 4.35 -17.88 3.07
C LYS A 126 4.17 -16.47 3.61
N GLY A 127 2.99 -15.88 3.40
CA GLY A 127 2.75 -14.49 3.73
C GLY A 127 3.53 -13.54 2.81
N THR A 128 3.94 -13.94 1.61
CA THR A 128 4.79 -13.09 0.76
C THR A 128 4.00 -12.43 -0.35
N SER A 129 4.44 -11.25 -0.78
CA SER A 129 3.87 -10.56 -1.94
C SER A 129 4.97 -10.06 -2.88
N SER A 130 4.66 -9.95 -4.16
CA SER A 130 5.56 -9.38 -5.16
C SER A 130 4.82 -8.42 -6.09
N PHE A 131 5.37 -7.22 -6.28
CA PHE A 131 4.88 -6.17 -7.16
C PHE A 131 5.92 -5.96 -8.26
N ALA A 132 5.60 -6.32 -9.50
CA ALA A 132 6.50 -6.18 -10.63
C ALA A 132 6.13 -4.97 -11.47
N PHE A 133 7.14 -4.23 -11.91
CA PHE A 133 6.98 -2.98 -12.65
C PHE A 133 7.59 -3.06 -14.07
N ASP A 134 7.13 -2.20 -14.97
CA ASP A 134 7.44 -2.31 -16.41
C ASP A 134 8.88 -1.94 -16.81
N LEU A 135 9.60 -1.15 -16.01
CA LEU A 135 11.01 -0.80 -16.25
C LEU A 135 11.99 -1.70 -15.47
N GLY A 136 11.51 -2.80 -14.93
CA GLY A 136 12.34 -3.86 -14.34
C GLY A 136 12.60 -3.73 -12.85
N ALA A 137 11.86 -2.86 -12.14
CA ALA A 137 11.80 -2.91 -10.68
C ALA A 137 10.90 -4.06 -10.20
N LEU A 138 11.29 -4.64 -9.06
CA LEU A 138 10.57 -5.66 -8.34
C LEU A 138 10.59 -5.30 -6.84
N LEU A 139 9.41 -5.17 -6.25
CA LEU A 139 9.24 -5.02 -4.81
C LEU A 139 8.67 -6.32 -4.24
N GLU A 140 9.36 -6.90 -3.28
CA GLU A 140 8.95 -8.12 -2.58
C GLU A 140 8.72 -7.81 -1.11
N THR A 141 7.70 -8.40 -0.50
CA THR A 141 7.40 -8.28 0.93
C THR A 141 7.29 -9.65 1.58
N TRP A 142 7.66 -9.74 2.85
CA TRP A 142 7.48 -10.92 3.68
C TRP A 142 7.36 -10.56 5.17
N PRO A 143 6.82 -11.46 6.00
CA PRO A 143 6.62 -11.17 7.43
C PRO A 143 7.94 -10.90 8.17
N TYR A 144 7.85 -10.15 9.27
CA TYR A 144 8.90 -10.16 10.30
C TYR A 144 8.94 -11.51 11.02
N GLU A 145 10.11 -11.89 11.52
CA GLU A 145 10.27 -13.13 12.28
C GLU A 145 9.66 -12.99 13.69
N GLY A 146 8.77 -13.91 14.05
CA GLY A 146 8.25 -14.03 15.43
C GLY A 146 7.31 -12.90 15.89
N GLU A 147 6.88 -12.02 14.98
CA GLU A 147 5.97 -10.92 15.30
C GLU A 147 4.48 -11.31 15.27
N ALA A 148 3.64 -10.39 15.75
CA ALA A 148 2.20 -10.56 15.87
C ALA A 148 1.52 -10.62 14.50
N LEU A 149 0.19 -10.70 14.48
CA LEU A 149 -0.60 -10.64 13.26
C LEU A 149 -0.58 -9.22 12.69
N ASP A 150 0.44 -8.91 11.90
CA ASP A 150 0.69 -7.58 11.35
C ASP A 150 0.31 -7.49 9.87
N GLU A 151 -0.37 -6.39 9.56
CA GLU A 151 -0.66 -5.98 8.18
C GLU A 151 0.65 -5.71 7.46
N GLN A 152 0.80 -6.24 6.25
CA GLN A 152 1.99 -5.99 5.44
C GLN A 152 1.78 -4.86 4.45
N TRP A 153 0.54 -4.74 3.95
CA TRP A 153 0.19 -3.67 3.04
C TRP A 153 -1.31 -3.39 3.03
N LEU A 154 -1.64 -2.16 2.65
CA LEU A 154 -2.99 -1.63 2.51
C LEU A 154 -3.10 -0.95 1.16
N LEU A 155 -4.15 -1.29 0.41
CA LEU A 155 -4.54 -0.59 -0.81
C LEU A 155 -5.88 0.12 -0.55
N GLN A 156 -5.88 1.44 -0.65
CA GLN A 156 -7.04 2.26 -0.37
C GLN A 156 -7.55 2.95 -1.64
N LEU A 157 -8.84 2.78 -1.94
CA LEU A 157 -9.56 3.48 -3.01
C LEU A 157 -10.17 4.77 -2.46
N ARG A 158 -9.43 5.88 -2.57
CA ARG A 158 -9.77 7.17 -1.94
C ARG A 158 -10.28 6.98 -0.50
N GLN A 159 -10.98 7.96 0.07
CA GLN A 159 -11.57 7.84 1.41
C GLN A 159 -12.82 6.93 1.45
N SER A 160 -12.90 5.91 0.57
CA SER A 160 -14.10 5.06 0.45
C SER A 160 -13.90 3.64 0.96
N TYR A 161 -12.93 2.89 0.43
CA TYR A 161 -12.68 1.50 0.79
C TYR A 161 -11.19 1.19 0.91
N SER A 162 -10.89 0.19 1.73
CA SER A 162 -9.55 -0.27 2.05
C SER A 162 -9.47 -1.79 1.91
N PHE A 163 -8.44 -2.26 1.20
CA PHE A 163 -8.03 -3.66 1.13
C PHE A 163 -6.74 -3.83 1.92
N ALA A 164 -6.76 -4.57 3.02
CA ALA A 164 -5.57 -4.87 3.81
C ALA A 164 -5.17 -6.33 3.66
N TYR A 165 -3.86 -6.61 3.65
CA TYR A 165 -3.31 -7.96 3.66
C TYR A 165 -2.39 -8.16 4.86
N ARG A 166 -2.50 -9.32 5.49
CA ARG A 166 -1.82 -9.65 6.74
C ARG A 166 -0.92 -10.86 6.61
N ASN A 167 0.09 -10.93 7.47
CA ASN A 167 1.10 -11.99 7.46
C ASN A 167 0.60 -13.42 7.65
N ASP A 168 -0.65 -13.63 8.10
CA ASP A 168 -1.30 -14.94 8.21
C ASP A 168 -2.06 -15.37 6.94
N GLY A 169 -1.84 -14.69 5.81
CA GLY A 169 -2.49 -15.02 4.55
C GLY A 169 -3.96 -14.61 4.50
N ARG A 170 -4.39 -13.71 5.37
CA ARG A 170 -5.74 -13.15 5.39
C ARG A 170 -5.78 -11.76 4.80
N TYR A 171 -6.96 -11.38 4.35
CA TYR A 171 -7.26 -10.04 3.89
C TYR A 171 -8.53 -9.48 4.55
N SER A 172 -8.62 -8.16 4.56
CA SER A 172 -9.82 -7.39 4.95
C SER A 172 -10.22 -6.50 3.77
N TRP A 173 -11.53 -6.34 3.57
CA TRP A 173 -12.11 -5.36 2.65
C TRP A 173 -13.24 -4.64 3.35
N SER A 174 -13.07 -3.35 3.60
CA SER A 174 -13.96 -2.55 4.44
C SER A 174 -14.03 -1.10 3.95
N ALA A 175 -15.00 -0.36 4.47
CA ALA A 175 -15.00 1.09 4.33
C ALA A 175 -13.73 1.68 4.96
N ALA A 176 -13.16 2.71 4.35
CA ALA A 176 -11.86 3.26 4.76
C ALA A 176 -11.88 3.91 6.16
N ASP A 177 -13.06 4.23 6.69
CA ASP A 177 -13.26 4.80 8.03
C ASP A 177 -13.69 3.77 9.08
N LEU A 178 -13.76 2.48 8.72
CA LEU A 178 -14.09 1.42 9.65
C LEU A 178 -12.98 1.29 10.72
N PRO A 179 -13.32 1.27 12.02
CA PRO A 179 -12.34 1.04 13.08
C PRO A 179 -11.63 -0.31 12.93
N ALA A 180 -10.33 -0.35 13.19
CA ALA A 180 -9.50 -1.55 13.03
C ALA A 180 -10.00 -2.77 13.86
N ASP A 181 -10.63 -2.53 15.01
CA ASP A 181 -11.20 -3.58 15.87
C ASP A 181 -12.51 -4.18 15.33
N GLN A 182 -13.07 -3.60 14.27
CA GLN A 182 -14.31 -4.06 13.61
C GLN A 182 -14.06 -4.70 12.25
N GLU A 183 -12.81 -4.79 11.81
CA GLU A 183 -12.45 -5.40 10.54
C GLU A 183 -12.69 -6.92 10.55
N THR A 184 -13.14 -7.43 9.40
CA THR A 184 -13.38 -8.86 9.20
C THR A 184 -12.29 -9.46 8.31
N TRP A 185 -11.46 -10.30 8.91
CA TRP A 185 -10.32 -10.94 8.25
C TRP A 185 -10.67 -12.30 7.65
N ARG A 186 -10.66 -12.40 6.32
CA ARG A 186 -11.00 -13.59 5.55
C ARG A 186 -9.73 -14.27 5.01
N PRO A 187 -9.69 -15.60 4.93
CA PRO A 187 -8.57 -16.29 4.30
C PRO A 187 -8.50 -15.90 2.82
N LEU A 188 -7.30 -15.58 2.33
CA LEU A 188 -7.11 -15.37 0.90
C LEU A 188 -7.24 -16.73 0.18
N PRO A 189 -8.10 -16.86 -0.84
CA PRO A 189 -8.19 -18.08 -1.62
C PRO A 189 -6.84 -18.42 -2.22
N ARG A 190 -6.55 -19.72 -2.34
CA ARG A 190 -5.39 -20.17 -3.11
C ARG A 190 -5.64 -19.81 -4.57
N GLY A 191 -4.92 -18.81 -5.08
CA GLY A 191 -4.98 -18.47 -6.50
C GLY A 191 -4.65 -19.70 -7.34
N LYS A 192 -5.47 -19.97 -8.37
CA LYS A 192 -4.98 -20.72 -9.53
C LYS A 192 -3.94 -19.84 -10.18
N THR A 193 -2.72 -20.34 -10.37
CA THR A 193 -1.65 -19.61 -11.06
C THR A 193 -2.10 -19.19 -12.46
N GLY A 194 -2.59 -17.96 -12.60
CA GLY A 194 -2.91 -17.36 -13.89
C GLY A 194 -1.63 -16.99 -14.61
N ALA A 195 -1.08 -17.93 -15.39
CA ALA A 195 -0.17 -17.58 -16.47
C ALA A 195 -1.02 -16.90 -17.55
N GLY A 196 -0.81 -15.61 -17.78
CA GLY A 196 -1.27 -14.98 -19.01
C GLY A 196 -0.57 -15.65 -20.19
N THR A 197 -1.34 -16.33 -21.03
CA THR A 197 -0.96 -16.70 -22.39
C THR A 197 -0.96 -15.48 -23.29
#